data_AF-A0A269YZE2-F1
#
_entry.id   AF-A0A269YZE2-F1
#
_cell.length_a   1.000
_cell.length_b   1.000
_cell.length_c   1.000
_cell.angle_alpha   90.00
_cell.angle_beta   90.00
_cell.angle_gamma   90.00
#
_symmetry.space_group_name_H-M   'P 1'
#
loop_
_entity.id
_entity.type
_entity.pdbx_description
1 polymer ?
#
loop_
_entity_poly.entity_id
_entity_poly.type
_entity_poly.pdbx_seq_one_letter_code
_entity_poly.pdbx_strand_id
1 'polypeptide(L)' 'LFIVPLNGLKKWLTPVEMWRNHQMTLNVGDDMDVDDFLNKLVNMGYRRESVVSHIGEFSLRGGIIDIYP' A
#
# COMPACT_ATOMS: atom_id res chain seq x y z
N LEU A 1 -22.78 -0.54 13.15
CA LEU A 1 -22.43 -0.53 14.59
C LEU A 1 -21.00 -1.03 14.73
N PHE A 2 -20.09 -0.23 15.31
CA PHE A 2 -18.71 -0.64 15.61
C PHE A 2 -18.55 -0.78 17.13
N ILE A 3 -17.91 -1.85 17.60
CA ILE A 3 -17.60 -2.08 19.02
C ILE A 3 -16.08 -1.99 19.17
N VAL A 4 -15.60 -1.06 19.99
CA VAL A 4 -14.17 -0.82 20.22
C VAL A 4 -13.90 -0.80 21.72
N PRO A 5 -12.90 -1.54 22.24
CA PRO A 5 -12.54 -1.48 23.65
C PRO A 5 -11.96 -0.11 24.01
N LEU A 6 -12.11 0.32 25.27
CA LEU A 6 -11.65 1.63 25.74
C LEU A 6 -10.17 1.90 25.43
N ASN A 7 -9.33 0.87 25.56
CA ASN A 7 -7.90 0.98 25.26
C ASN A 7 -7.63 1.20 23.76
N GLY A 8 -8.48 0.67 22.87
CA GLY A 8 -8.39 0.91 21.43
C GLY A 8 -8.79 2.33 21.07
N LEU A 9 -9.83 2.88 21.72
CA LEU A 9 -10.30 4.24 21.49
C LEU A 9 -9.28 5.30 21.88
N LYS A 10 -8.46 5.05 22.90
CA LYS A 10 -7.42 5.97 23.38
C LYS A 10 -6.12 5.93 22.57
N LYS A 11 -5.96 4.97 21.65
CA LYS A 11 -4.74 4.89 20.84
C LYS A 11 -4.68 6.05 19.88
N TRP A 12 -3.51 6.66 19.79
CA TRP A 12 -3.18 7.54 18.68
C TRP A 12 -3.19 6.73 17.38
N LEU A 13 -3.93 7.22 16.40
CA LEU A 13 -3.99 6.66 15.06
C LEU A 13 -3.30 7.59 14.10
N THR A 14 -2.90 7.06 12.95
CA THR A 14 -2.45 7.86 11.81
C THR A 14 -3.53 8.89 11.45
N PRO A 15 -3.18 10.17 11.25
CA PRO A 15 -4.13 11.18 10.80
C PRO A 15 -4.88 10.72 9.54
N VAL A 16 -6.19 10.96 9.51
CA VAL A 16 -7.05 10.52 8.39
C VAL A 16 -6.58 11.09 7.06
N GLU A 17 -6.11 12.34 7.06
CA GLU A 17 -5.56 13.00 5.87
C GLU A 17 -4.31 12.29 5.37
N MET A 18 -3.39 11.91 6.25
CA MET A 18 -2.21 11.15 5.89
C MET A 18 -2.58 9.80 5.29
N TRP A 19 -3.53 9.08 5.91
CA TRP A 19 -4.01 7.80 5.38
C TRP A 19 -4.65 7.95 3.99
N ARG A 20 -5.49 8.96 3.79
CA ARG A 20 -6.13 9.24 2.48
C ARG A 20 -5.11 9.59 1.39
N ASN A 21 -4.09 10.37 1.72
CA ASN A 21 -3.08 10.81 0.76
C ASN A 21 -2.13 9.68 0.32
N HIS A 22 -2.07 8.58 1.08
CA HIS A 22 -1.28 7.39 0.75
C HIS A 22 -2.16 6.25 0.21
N GLN A 23 -3.25 6.60 -0.50
CA GLN A 23 -4.01 5.63 -1.28
C GLN A 23 -3.61 5.72 -2.74
N MET A 24 -3.58 4.58 -3.41
CA MET A 24 -3.35 4.49 -4.84
C MET A 24 -4.51 3.75 -5.48
N THR A 25 -5.01 4.28 -6.58
CA THR A 25 -6.06 3.66 -7.40
C THR A 25 -5.50 3.49 -8.79
N LEU A 26 -5.62 2.29 -9.33
CA LEU A 26 -5.16 1.93 -10.66
C LEU A 26 -6.38 1.51 -11.48
N ASN A 27 -6.48 2.01 -12.71
CA ASN A 27 -7.51 1.62 -13.65
C ASN A 27 -6.88 0.99 -14.90
N VAL A 28 -7.66 0.14 -15.57
CA VAL A 28 -7.21 -0.46 -16.83
C VAL A 28 -7.11 0.63 -17.90
N GLY A 29 -5.95 0.72 -18.56
CA GLY A 29 -5.67 1.71 -19.59
C GLY A 29 -4.96 2.98 -19.09
N ASP A 30 -4.67 3.08 -17.80
CA ASP A 30 -3.86 4.19 -17.25
C ASP A 30 -2.40 4.06 -17.72
N ASP A 31 -1.84 5.16 -18.24
CA ASP A 31 -0.40 5.31 -18.40
C ASP A 31 0.22 5.69 -17.05
N MET A 32 1.28 4.98 -16.66
CA MET A 32 1.92 5.17 -15.36
C MET A 32 3.44 5.06 -15.49
N ASP A 33 4.15 5.96 -14.79
CA ASP A 33 5.58 5.80 -14.55
C ASP A 33 5.80 4.69 -13.51
N VAL A 34 6.46 3.62 -13.96
CA VAL A 34 6.67 2.43 -13.14
C VAL A 34 7.60 2.74 -11.96
N ASP A 35 8.68 3.48 -12.17
CA ASP A 35 9.67 3.74 -11.12
C ASP A 35 9.07 4.61 -10.01
N ASP A 36 8.28 5.63 -10.37
CA ASP A 36 7.54 6.44 -9.40
C ASP A 36 6.52 5.60 -8.60
N PHE A 37 5.83 4.66 -9.26
CA PHE A 37 4.89 3.77 -8.59
C PHE A 37 5.58 2.85 -7.58
N LEU A 38 6.70 2.23 -7.96
CA LEU A 38 7.47 1.37 -7.05
C LEU A 38 8.04 2.15 -5.88
N ASN A 39 8.53 3.38 -6.11
CA ASN A 39 9.01 4.25 -5.04
C ASN A 39 7.89 4.62 -4.06
N LYS A 40 6.67 4.89 -4.54
CA LYS A 40 5.49 5.10 -3.69
C LYS A 40 5.18 3.89 -2.82
N LEU A 41 5.24 2.67 -3.37
CA LEU A 41 5.03 1.44 -2.61
C LEU A 41 6.05 1.30 -1.47
N VAL A 42 7.34 1.50 -1.76
CA VAL A 42 8.39 1.46 -0.74
C VAL A 42 8.18 2.53 0.33
N ASN A 43 7.82 3.76 -0.05
CA ASN A 43 7.52 4.84 0.90
C ASN A 43 6.30 4.54 1.78
N MET A 44 5.33 3.76 1.27
CA MET A 44 4.18 3.26 2.04
C MET A 44 4.53 2.07 2.95
N GLY A 45 5.76 1.58 2.90
CA GLY A 45 6.25 0.47 3.73
C GLY A 45 6.15 -0.91 3.09
N TYR A 46 5.83 -1.00 1.80
CA TYR A 46 5.86 -2.28 1.10
C TYR A 46 7.30 -2.77 0.90
N ARG A 47 7.47 -4.10 0.94
CA ARG A 47 8.75 -4.76 0.68
C ARG A 47 8.81 -5.31 -0.73
N ARG A 48 9.93 -5.09 -1.40
CA ARG A 48 10.21 -5.70 -2.69
C ARG A 48 10.81 -7.09 -2.48
N GLU A 49 10.13 -8.11 -2.99
CA GLU A 49 10.54 -9.51 -2.92
C GLU A 49 10.63 -10.13 -4.31
N SER A 50 11.29 -11.28 -4.40
CA SER A 50 11.34 -12.05 -5.65
C SER A 50 10.03 -12.80 -5.93
N VAL A 51 9.32 -13.20 -4.87
CA VAL A 51 8.02 -13.87 -4.90
C VAL A 51 7.15 -13.30 -3.79
N VAL A 52 5.98 -12.78 -4.16
CA VAL A 52 5.01 -12.19 -3.22
C VAL A 52 4.33 -13.30 -2.41
N SER A 53 4.47 -13.25 -1.09
CA SER A 53 3.94 -14.29 -0.19
C SER A 53 3.08 -13.72 0.95
N HIS A 54 3.33 -12.47 1.35
CA HIS A 54 2.66 -11.82 2.47
C HIS A 54 2.06 -10.46 2.09
N ILE A 55 1.10 -10.00 2.90
CA ILE A 55 0.54 -8.65 2.83
C ILE A 55 1.68 -7.63 2.98
N GLY A 56 1.65 -6.60 2.14
CA GLY A 56 2.68 -5.56 2.08
C GLY A 56 3.90 -5.94 1.24
N GLU A 57 3.81 -6.95 0.39
CA GLU A 57 4.90 -7.34 -0.52
C GLU A 57 4.54 -7.07 -1.98
N PHE A 58 5.56 -6.78 -2.80
CA PHE A 58 5.44 -6.68 -4.25
C PHE A 58 6.67 -7.24 -4.96
N SER A 59 6.51 -7.62 -6.22
CA SER A 59 7.60 -8.03 -7.09
C SER A 59 7.47 -7.37 -8.47
N LEU A 60 8.60 -7.18 -9.16
CA LEU A 60 8.65 -6.72 -10.55
C LEU A 60 9.40 -7.75 -11.39
N ARG A 61 8.74 -8.29 -12.41
CA ARG A 61 9.28 -9.31 -13.31
C ARG A 61 9.06 -8.88 -14.75
N GLY A 62 10.10 -8.28 -15.34
CA GLY A 62 9.96 -7.63 -16.65
C GLY A 62 8.95 -6.47 -16.56
N GLY A 63 7.87 -6.55 -17.34
CA GLY A 63 6.78 -5.58 -17.33
C GLY A 63 5.61 -5.95 -16.41
N ILE A 64 5.73 -7.00 -15.59
CA ILE A 64 4.65 -7.47 -14.71
C ILE A 64 4.98 -7.07 -13.27
N ILE A 65 4.02 -6.42 -12.60
CA ILE A 65 4.08 -6.10 -11.19
C ILE A 65 3.06 -6.98 -10.47
N ASP A 66 3.54 -7.79 -9.52
CA ASP A 66 2.67 -8.51 -8.58
C ASP A 66 2.69 -7.75 -7.26
N ILE A 67 1.52 -7.54 -6.64
CA ILE A 67 1.40 -6.83 -5.36
C ILE A 67 0.35 -7.50 -4.48
N TYR A 68 0.63 -7.59 -3.18
CA TYR A 68 -0.33 -8.01 -2.16
C TYR A 68 -0.58 -6.85 -1.18
N PRO A 69 -1.68 -6.09 -1.37
CA PRO A 69 -2.07 -4.98 -0.50
C PRO A 69 -2.44 -5.38 0.93
#